data_AF-A0A961JNH4-F1
#
_entry.id   AF-A0A961JNH4-F1
#
_cell.length_a   1.000
_cell.length_b   1.000
_cell.length_c   1.000
_cell.angle_alpha   90.00
_cell.angle_beta   90.00
_cell.angle_gamma   90.00
#
_symmetry.space_group_name_H-M   'P 1'
#
loop_
_entity.id
_entity.type
_entity.pdbx_description
1 polymer ?
#
loop_
_entity_poly.entity_id
_entity_poly.type
_entity_poly.pdbx_seq_one_letter_code
_entity_poly.pdbx_strand_id
1 'polypeptide(L)' 'RGVTEEQVDPDDFMAATYARAMAHRQPLYAAMARNWGVTVKADDVARVRSAADFTELVAAALEMRG' A
#
# COMPACT_ATOMS: atom_id res chain seq x y z
N ARG A 1 -22.41 -12.79 -15.75
CA ARG A 1 -22.97 -12.05 -16.91
C ARG A 1 -22.45 -12.74 -18.17
N GLY A 2 -23.29 -12.96 -19.18
CA GLY A 2 -22.91 -13.63 -20.42
C GLY A 2 -22.48 -12.60 -21.47
N VAL A 3 -21.20 -12.25 -21.48
CA VAL A 3 -20.56 -11.45 -22.54
C VAL A 3 -19.45 -12.30 -23.16
N THR A 4 -19.18 -12.07 -24.44
CA THR A 4 -18.08 -12.75 -25.16
C THR A 4 -16.73 -12.15 -24.74
N GLU A 5 -15.61 -12.87 -24.95
CA GLU A 5 -14.27 -12.42 -24.54
C GLU A 5 -13.92 -11.03 -25.10
N GLU A 6 -14.33 -10.75 -26.35
CA GLU A 6 -14.09 -9.50 -27.06
C GLU A 6 -14.92 -8.32 -26.51
N GLN A 7 -15.95 -8.60 -25.71
CA GLN A 7 -16.87 -7.61 -25.16
C GLN A 7 -16.63 -7.35 -23.65
N VAL A 8 -15.58 -7.94 -23.08
CA VAL A 8 -15.18 -7.69 -21.70
C VAL A 8 -14.60 -6.29 -21.60
N ASP A 9 -15.21 -5.44 -20.77
CA ASP A 9 -14.61 -4.18 -20.34
C ASP A 9 -13.55 -4.47 -19.25
N PRO A 10 -12.26 -4.17 -19.48
CA PRO A 10 -11.21 -4.36 -18.48
C PRO A 10 -11.45 -3.58 -17.18
N ASP A 11 -12.12 -2.43 -17.26
CA ASP A 11 -12.40 -1.57 -16.11
C ASP A 11 -13.44 -2.20 -15.18
N ASP A 12 -14.43 -2.91 -15.73
CA ASP A 12 -15.42 -3.68 -14.95
C ASP A 12 -14.77 -4.82 -14.17
N PHE A 13 -13.79 -5.50 -14.78
CA PHE A 13 -13.02 -6.56 -14.13
C PHE A 13 -12.11 -6.00 -13.02
N MET A 14 -11.41 -4.89 -13.31
CA MET A 14 -10.51 -4.22 -12.38
C MET A 14 -11.26 -3.65 -11.17
N ALA A 15 -12.36 -2.94 -11.39
CA ALA A 15 -13.14 -2.31 -10.32
C ALA A 15 -13.71 -3.35 -9.34
N ALA A 16 -14.22 -4.48 -9.84
CA ALA A 16 -14.78 -5.53 -8.98
C ALA A 16 -13.69 -6.33 -8.24
N THR A 17 -12.61 -6.70 -8.93
CA THR A 17 -11.60 -7.61 -8.38
C THR A 17 -10.61 -6.88 -7.47
N TYR A 18 -10.21 -5.66 -7.83
CA TYR A 18 -9.27 -4.87 -7.05
C TYR A 18 -9.87 -4.41 -5.73
N ALA A 19 -11.15 -4.00 -5.72
CA ALA A 19 -11.86 -3.65 -4.49
C ALA A 19 -11.93 -4.84 -3.52
N ARG A 20 -12.25 -6.05 -4.01
CA ARG A 20 -12.25 -7.26 -3.19
C ARG A 20 -10.86 -7.62 -2.67
N ALA A 21 -9.82 -7.46 -3.50
CA ALA A 21 -8.45 -7.69 -3.09
C ALA A 21 -7.98 -6.68 -2.01
N MET A 22 -8.37 -5.41 -2.13
CA MET A 22 -8.11 -4.39 -1.12
C MET A 22 -8.85 -4.68 0.19
N ALA A 23 -10.14 -5.02 0.13
CA ALA A 23 -10.93 -5.37 1.31
C ALA A 23 -10.35 -6.57 2.07
N HIS A 24 -9.81 -7.56 1.36
CA HIS A 24 -9.14 -8.70 1.98
C HIS A 24 -7.79 -8.33 2.63
N ARG A 25 -6.99 -7.48 1.97
CA ARG A 25 -5.66 -7.09 2.46
C ARG A 25 -5.69 -6.05 3.58
N GLN A 26 -6.71 -5.19 3.61
CA GLN A 26 -6.85 -4.11 4.58
C GLN A 26 -6.68 -4.57 6.04
N PRO A 27 -7.40 -5.60 6.55
CA PRO A 27 -7.26 -6.02 7.93
C PRO A 27 -5.89 -6.64 8.23
N LEU A 28 -5.27 -7.30 7.23
CA LEU A 28 -3.94 -7.88 7.36
C LEU A 28 -2.87 -6.79 7.51
N TYR A 29 -2.91 -5.78 6.66
CA TYR A 29 -1.99 -4.64 6.73
C TYR A 29 -2.22 -3.80 7.99
N ALA A 30 -3.46 -3.64 8.44
CA ALA A 30 -3.75 -2.98 9.71
C ALA A 30 -3.15 -3.74 10.91
N ALA A 31 -3.24 -5.07 10.92
CA ALA A 31 -2.62 -5.89 11.96
C ALA A 31 -1.08 -5.79 11.93
N MET A 32 -0.49 -5.82 10.74
CA MET A 32 0.96 -5.62 10.58
C MET A 32 1.40 -4.24 11.07
N ALA A 33 0.69 -3.19 10.66
CA ALA A 33 0.99 -1.81 11.05
C ALA A 33 0.89 -1.61 12.57
N ARG A 34 -0.13 -2.18 13.23
CA ARG A 34 -0.29 -2.08 14.68
C ARG A 34 0.89 -2.72 15.44
N ASN A 35 1.37 -3.87 14.98
CA ASN A 35 2.38 -4.64 15.71
C ASN A 35 3.82 -4.24 15.36
N TRP A 36 4.09 -3.87 14.10
CA TRP A 36 5.44 -3.65 13.56
C TRP A 36 5.58 -2.41 12.68
N GLY A 37 4.49 -1.66 12.45
CA GLY A 37 4.52 -0.47 11.59
C GLY A 37 5.24 0.72 12.24
N VAL A 38 5.65 1.65 11.38
CA VAL A 38 6.16 2.97 11.75
C VAL A 38 5.29 4.06 11.11
N THR A 39 5.25 5.24 11.74
CA THR A 39 4.59 6.43 11.18
C THR A 39 5.66 7.44 10.80
N VAL A 40 5.58 7.97 9.58
CA VAL A 40 6.48 8.99 9.05
C VAL A 40 5.69 10.24 8.66
N LYS A 41 6.32 11.42 8.69
CA LYS A 41 5.66 12.65 8.23
C LYS A 41 5.69 12.72 6.71
N ALA A 42 4.65 13.31 6.13
CA ALA A 42 4.58 13.53 4.69
C ALA A 42 5.75 14.39 4.17
N ASP A 43 6.17 15.40 4.94
CA ASP A 43 7.30 16.27 4.60
C ASP A 43 8.63 15.51 4.51
N ASP A 44 8.82 14.48 5.32
CA ASP A 44 10.03 13.65 5.29
C ASP A 44 10.01 12.73 4.06
N VAL A 45 8.84 12.16 3.73
CA VAL A 45 8.63 11.37 2.52
C VAL A 45 8.88 12.21 1.27
N ALA A 46 8.41 13.47 1.24
CA ALA A 46 8.60 14.37 0.11
C ALA A 46 10.08 14.71 -0.18
N ARG A 47 10.97 14.48 0.79
CA ARG A 47 12.42 14.70 0.65
C ARG A 47 13.17 13.50 0.09
N VAL A 48 12.55 12.31 0.04
CA VAL A 48 13.15 11.08 -0.51
C VAL A 48 13.33 11.21 -2.02
N ARG A 49 14.58 11.09 -2.49
CA ARG A 49 14.94 11.15 -3.92
C ARG A 49 15.66 9.89 -4.39
N SER A 50 16.06 9.03 -3.45
CA SER A 50 16.79 7.80 -3.72
C SER A 50 16.31 6.65 -2.82
N ALA A 51 16.67 5.42 -3.20
CA ALA A 51 16.44 4.25 -2.37
C ALA A 51 17.22 4.32 -1.04
N ALA A 52 18.37 4.99 -1.02
CA ALA A 52 19.14 5.21 0.20
C ALA A 52 18.38 6.14 1.15
N ASP A 53 17.84 7.26 0.64
CA ASP A 53 17.06 8.21 1.44
C ASP A 53 15.83 7.54 2.08
N PHE A 54 15.19 6.62 1.36
CA PHE A 54 14.07 5.86 1.89
C PHE A 54 14.49 4.91 3.01
N THR A 55 15.63 4.22 2.85
CA THR A 55 16.18 3.34 3.88
C THR A 55 16.48 4.12 5.15
N GLU A 56 17.11 5.29 5.02
CA GLU A 56 17.42 6.19 6.15
C GLU A 56 16.15 6.71 6.84
N LEU A 57 15.11 7.08 6.08
CA LEU A 57 13.83 7.49 6.64
C LEU A 57 13.21 6.38 7.51
N VAL A 58 13.22 5.14 7.03
CA VAL A 58 12.68 4.00 7.78
C VAL A 58 13.53 3.69 9.02
N ALA A 59 14.86 3.76 8.90
CA ALA A 59 15.78 3.56 10.02
C ALA A 59 15.51 4.58 11.13
N ALA A 60 15.43 5.87 10.80
CA ALA A 60 15.12 6.93 11.76
C ALA A 60 13.73 6.71 12.42
N ALA A 61 12.72 6.30 11.65
CA ALA A 61 11.39 6.03 12.20
C ALA A 61 11.36 4.83 13.15
N LEU A 62 12.21 3.82 12.91
CA LEU A 62 12.38 2.68 13.81
C LEU A 62 13.11 3.07 15.10
N GLU A 63 14.16 3.89 15.01
CA GLU A 63 14.88 4.43 16.18
C GLU A 63 13.97 5.24 17.09
N MET A 64 13.06 6.04 16.53
CA MET A 64 12.09 6.84 17.31
C MET A 64 10.97 6.01 17.97
N ARG A 65 10.76 4.77 17.52
CA ARG A 65 9.72 3.86 18.06
C ARG A 65 10.21 3.04 19.25
N GLY A 66 11.53 2.78 19.32
CA GLY A 66 12.19 2.09 20.43
C GLY A 66 12.30 2.98 21.65
#